data_AF-A0A840N3F0-F1
#
_entry.id   AF-A0A840N3F0-F1
#
_cell.length_a   1.000
_cell.length_b   1.000
_cell.length_c   1.000
_cell.angle_alpha   90.00
_cell.angle_beta   90.00
_cell.angle_gamma   90.00
#
_symmetry.space_group_name_H-M   'P 1'
#
loop_
_entity.id
_entity.type
_entity.pdbx_description
1 polymer ?
#
loop_
_entity_poly.entity_id
_entity_poly.type
_entity_poly.pdbx_seq_one_letter_code
_entity_poly.pdbx_strand_id
1 'polypeptide(L)'
;MPKHFSWRSGFDNNVLLGKFAKARTTNGNRCSFNAAEYHYWLPVINTAIRADAAATSLKDSCIEQALNDAALPLNNLDTFIEKCEAAFLALSKRKKQKFVFYSTLTYEGPKLFDWISDGNAKIYWNPSFKGKFMKAATVARAGLKNIRRARKVPEDSNELTPILVHVSAYDAHDAHNQASDSLDRLRGLLNLLINSGNDINPFSDLTPPHAVNRFRRGPYHTVHQPDGSLAMEMFWYEPRWTHDLPSIKFKDTKDYKKSLKKWWGKLQGNPLQEDLSAALIQYCRALDLHESDASLLGIWQVLEKITGADKYDVLINRVVKLFKDSSDARLIANHIRIRRNGSVHASEGISKEAQAILLQADTLAGQAIFFCLNHGAKFSDLKELQEFMDLPLDLSKLDRHKKLIDFFVAFQNR
;
A
#
# COMPACT_ATOMS: atom_id res chain seq x y z
N MET A 1 -25.62 18.60 -0.03
CA MET A 1 -24.99 17.29 0.21
C MET A 1 -23.47 17.48 0.14
N PRO A 2 -22.66 16.74 0.91
CA PRO A 2 -21.22 16.77 0.74
C PRO A 2 -20.87 16.35 -0.69
N LYS A 3 -19.97 17.09 -1.36
CA LYS A 3 -19.40 16.68 -2.66
C LYS A 3 -18.17 15.82 -2.39
N HIS A 4 -18.17 14.59 -2.91
CA HIS A 4 -17.06 13.65 -2.83
C HIS A 4 -16.01 13.85 -3.93
N PHE A 5 -16.37 14.50 -5.04
CA PHE A 5 -15.52 14.75 -6.18
C PHE A 5 -15.31 16.25 -6.44
N SER A 6 -14.12 16.60 -6.90
CA SER A 6 -13.76 17.96 -7.30
C SER A 6 -12.64 17.96 -8.33
N TRP A 7 -12.53 19.03 -9.10
CA TRP A 7 -11.39 19.23 -9.99
C TRP A 7 -10.14 19.68 -9.22
N ARG A 8 -8.97 19.19 -9.61
CA ARG A 8 -7.67 19.69 -9.16
C ARG A 8 -7.30 20.95 -9.94
N SER A 9 -6.57 21.85 -9.29
CA SER A 9 -5.92 23.00 -9.95
C SER A 9 -4.82 22.53 -10.90
N GLY A 10 -4.52 23.32 -11.94
CA GLY A 10 -3.42 23.05 -12.88
C GLY A 10 -3.80 22.25 -14.12
N PHE A 11 -5.10 21.96 -14.32
CA PHE A 11 -5.62 21.29 -15.51
C PHE A 11 -6.59 22.21 -16.25
N ASP A 12 -6.52 22.24 -17.59
CA ASP A 12 -7.61 22.76 -18.40
C ASP A 12 -8.66 21.67 -18.59
N ASN A 13 -9.62 21.62 -17.67
CA ASN A 13 -10.63 20.57 -17.61
C ASN A 13 -11.60 20.63 -18.79
N ASN A 14 -11.83 21.82 -19.38
CA ASN A 14 -12.70 21.98 -20.53
C ASN A 14 -12.07 21.34 -21.76
N VAL A 15 -10.77 21.57 -21.97
CA VAL A 15 -10.01 20.91 -23.04
C VAL A 15 -10.03 19.40 -22.82
N LEU A 16 -9.81 18.94 -21.59
CA LEU A 16 -9.77 17.52 -21.26
C LEU A 16 -11.10 16.80 -21.56
N LEU A 17 -12.23 17.31 -21.07
CA LEU A 17 -13.54 16.75 -21.43
C LEU A 17 -13.81 16.85 -22.94
N GLY A 18 -13.37 17.93 -23.58
CA GLY A 18 -13.44 18.10 -25.04
C GLY A 18 -12.69 17.01 -25.82
N LYS A 19 -11.58 16.47 -25.29
CA LYS A 19 -10.89 15.32 -25.90
C LYS A 19 -11.74 14.06 -25.86
N PHE A 20 -12.36 13.77 -24.72
CA PHE A 20 -13.30 12.65 -24.61
C PHE A 20 -14.53 12.86 -25.48
N ALA A 21 -15.10 14.07 -25.52
CA ALA A 21 -16.23 14.39 -26.36
C ALA A 21 -15.96 14.08 -27.84
N LYS A 22 -14.77 14.44 -28.34
CA LYS A 22 -14.34 14.16 -29.72
C LYS A 22 -14.08 12.68 -29.99
N ALA A 23 -13.53 11.97 -29.01
CA ALA A 23 -13.27 10.53 -29.10
C ALA A 23 -14.54 9.68 -28.94
N ARG A 24 -15.64 10.26 -28.44
CA ARG A 24 -16.88 9.57 -28.08
C ARG A 24 -17.83 9.48 -29.26
N THR A 25 -18.34 8.27 -29.52
CA THR A 25 -19.45 8.01 -30.43
C THR A 25 -20.63 7.47 -29.63
N THR A 26 -21.78 8.14 -29.74
CA THR A 26 -23.03 7.75 -29.06
C THR A 26 -24.05 7.23 -30.07
N ASN A 27 -24.65 6.07 -29.78
CA ASN A 27 -25.76 5.52 -30.55
C ASN A 27 -26.90 5.14 -29.59
N GLY A 28 -27.92 6.01 -29.49
CA GLY A 28 -28.96 5.90 -28.47
C GLY A 28 -28.37 5.91 -27.05
N ASN A 29 -28.67 4.88 -26.27
CA ASN A 29 -28.15 4.71 -24.90
C ASN A 29 -26.76 4.08 -24.84
N ARG A 30 -26.14 3.76 -25.98
CA ARG A 30 -24.79 3.17 -26.01
C ARG A 30 -23.76 4.23 -26.30
N CYS A 31 -22.70 4.21 -25.52
CA CYS A 31 -21.50 5.01 -25.70
C CYS A 31 -20.34 4.09 -26.08
N SER A 32 -19.51 4.56 -27.01
CA SER A 32 -18.24 3.93 -27.36
C SER A 32 -17.19 5.00 -27.58
N PHE A 33 -15.92 4.63 -27.45
CA PHE A 33 -14.81 5.55 -27.66
C PHE A 33 -13.82 4.99 -28.67
N ASN A 34 -13.12 5.89 -29.37
CA ASN A 34 -11.85 5.51 -29.98
C ASN A 34 -10.92 5.00 -28.88
N ALA A 35 -10.50 3.73 -28.99
CA ALA A 35 -9.74 3.07 -27.92
C ALA A 35 -8.40 3.75 -27.61
N ALA A 36 -7.68 4.21 -28.64
CA ALA A 36 -6.38 4.87 -28.45
C ALA A 36 -6.52 6.20 -27.70
N GLU A 37 -7.44 7.05 -28.14
CA GLU A 37 -7.72 8.34 -27.47
C GLU A 37 -8.24 8.13 -26.04
N TYR A 38 -9.16 7.18 -25.85
CA TYR A 38 -9.70 6.87 -24.53
C TYR A 38 -8.60 6.47 -23.55
N HIS A 39 -7.76 5.50 -23.93
CA HIS A 39 -6.67 5.04 -23.08
C HIS A 39 -5.57 6.08 -22.88
N TYR A 40 -5.37 6.98 -23.85
CA TYR A 40 -4.40 8.08 -23.74
C TYR A 40 -4.86 9.16 -22.74
N TRP A 41 -6.13 9.57 -22.79
CA TRP A 41 -6.66 10.66 -21.94
C TRP A 41 -7.20 10.18 -20.57
N LEU A 42 -7.56 8.90 -20.41
CA LEU A 42 -8.13 8.37 -19.16
C LEU A 42 -7.25 8.61 -17.92
N PRO A 43 -5.91 8.40 -17.97
CA PRO A 43 -5.04 8.73 -16.84
C PRO A 43 -5.04 10.22 -16.49
N VAL A 44 -5.18 11.10 -17.49
CA VAL A 44 -5.19 12.56 -17.29
C VAL A 44 -6.44 12.99 -16.54
N ILE A 45 -7.62 12.51 -16.92
CA ILE A 45 -8.88 12.84 -16.22
C ILE A 45 -8.95 12.21 -14.83
N ASN A 46 -8.46 10.98 -14.68
CA ASN A 46 -8.32 10.37 -13.36
C ASN A 46 -7.40 11.20 -12.46
N THR A 47 -6.34 11.82 -12.98
CA THR A 47 -5.48 12.70 -12.19
C THR A 47 -6.15 14.04 -11.89
N ALA A 48 -6.83 14.63 -12.88
CA ALA A 48 -7.50 15.92 -12.79
C ALA A 48 -8.65 15.92 -11.79
N ILE A 49 -9.27 14.77 -11.50
CA ILE A 49 -10.36 14.65 -10.53
C ILE A 49 -9.82 14.17 -9.18
N ARG A 50 -10.15 14.89 -8.12
CA ARG A 50 -9.93 14.50 -6.73
C ARG A 50 -11.19 13.82 -6.21
N ALA A 51 -11.02 12.69 -5.54
CA ALA A 51 -12.05 12.07 -4.69
C ALA A 51 -11.65 12.24 -3.22
N ASP A 52 -12.63 12.33 -2.34
CA ASP A 52 -12.41 12.24 -0.89
C ASP A 52 -12.15 10.78 -0.45
N ALA A 53 -11.89 10.58 0.85
CA ALA A 53 -11.59 9.26 1.39
C ALA A 53 -12.73 8.24 1.18
N ALA A 54 -13.99 8.67 1.20
CA ALA A 54 -15.14 7.79 1.06
C ALA A 54 -15.34 7.30 -0.38
N ALA A 55 -15.04 8.15 -1.37
CA ALA A 55 -15.22 7.83 -2.78
C ALA A 55 -13.95 7.30 -3.47
N THR A 56 -12.79 7.35 -2.81
CA THR A 56 -11.49 6.99 -3.41
C THR A 56 -11.48 5.60 -4.06
N SER A 57 -12.05 4.58 -3.42
CA SER A 57 -12.01 3.20 -3.96
C SER A 57 -12.92 2.99 -5.18
N LEU A 58 -13.94 3.84 -5.36
CA LEU A 58 -14.89 3.78 -6.46
C LEU A 58 -14.64 4.85 -7.52
N LYS A 59 -13.61 5.68 -7.34
CA LYS A 59 -13.37 6.86 -8.17
C LYS A 59 -13.31 6.51 -9.66
N ASP A 60 -12.50 5.51 -10.02
CA ASP A 60 -12.32 5.12 -11.42
C ASP A 60 -13.66 4.62 -12.00
N SER A 61 -14.37 3.75 -11.28
CA SER A 61 -15.72 3.30 -11.68
C SER A 61 -16.72 4.45 -11.84
N CYS A 62 -16.63 5.50 -11.01
CA CYS A 62 -17.50 6.67 -11.10
C CYS A 62 -17.16 7.56 -12.30
N ILE A 63 -15.87 7.75 -12.59
CA ILE A 63 -15.40 8.51 -13.75
C ILE A 63 -15.76 7.77 -15.04
N GLU A 64 -15.53 6.46 -15.09
CA GLU A 64 -15.90 5.64 -16.25
C GLU A 64 -17.41 5.62 -16.47
N GLN A 65 -18.22 5.50 -15.43
CA GLN A 65 -19.68 5.59 -15.57
C GLN A 65 -20.13 6.96 -16.07
N ALA A 66 -19.53 8.04 -15.59
CA ALA A 66 -19.84 9.39 -16.08
C ALA A 66 -19.43 9.55 -17.56
N LEU A 67 -18.25 9.08 -17.96
CA LEU A 67 -17.80 9.11 -19.36
C LEU A 67 -18.71 8.30 -20.28
N ASN A 68 -19.15 7.12 -19.84
CA ASN A 68 -19.99 6.21 -20.61
C ASN A 68 -21.49 6.58 -20.60
N ASP A 69 -21.90 7.62 -19.87
CA ASP A 69 -23.27 8.14 -19.94
C ASP A 69 -23.48 8.87 -21.28
N ALA A 70 -24.18 8.21 -22.21
CA ALA A 70 -24.47 8.75 -23.53
C ALA A 70 -25.31 10.04 -23.49
N ALA A 71 -26.10 10.25 -22.43
CA ALA A 71 -26.92 11.44 -22.27
C ALA A 71 -26.15 12.62 -21.65
N LEU A 72 -24.96 12.40 -21.10
CA LEU A 72 -24.13 13.44 -20.50
C LEU A 72 -23.35 14.20 -21.59
N PRO A 73 -23.57 15.50 -21.79
CA PRO A 73 -22.69 16.30 -22.65
C PRO A 73 -21.34 16.52 -21.97
N LEU A 74 -20.24 16.13 -22.63
CA LEU A 74 -18.87 16.28 -22.11
C LEU A 74 -18.28 17.67 -22.43
N ASN A 75 -19.04 18.72 -22.12
CA ASN A 75 -18.63 20.12 -22.27
C ASN A 75 -18.96 20.96 -21.03
N ASN A 76 -19.56 20.36 -20.00
CA ASN A 76 -19.90 21.02 -18.75
C ASN A 76 -19.21 20.32 -17.58
N LEU A 77 -18.30 21.05 -16.94
CA LEU A 77 -17.47 20.55 -15.84
C LEU A 77 -18.29 20.19 -14.60
N ASP A 78 -19.28 21.01 -14.25
CA ASP A 78 -20.10 20.81 -13.06
C ASP A 78 -21.02 19.62 -13.25
N THR A 79 -21.67 19.51 -14.41
CA THR A 79 -22.53 18.36 -14.73
C THR A 79 -21.73 17.06 -14.77
N PHE A 80 -20.48 17.08 -15.23
CA PHE A 80 -19.62 15.90 -15.20
C PHE A 80 -19.34 15.44 -13.76
N ILE A 81 -18.96 16.37 -12.87
CA ILE A 81 -18.75 16.06 -11.46
C ILE A 81 -20.04 15.58 -10.79
N GLU A 82 -21.18 16.21 -11.06
CA GLU A 82 -22.48 15.76 -10.56
C GLU A 82 -22.83 14.34 -11.01
N LYS A 83 -22.41 13.93 -12.21
CA LYS A 83 -22.56 12.55 -12.69
C LYS A 83 -21.62 11.59 -11.97
N CYS A 84 -20.38 11.98 -11.66
CA CYS A 84 -19.51 11.19 -10.80
C CYS A 84 -20.12 11.02 -9.39
N GLU A 85 -20.69 12.08 -8.81
CA GLU A 85 -21.41 12.02 -7.52
C GLU A 85 -22.59 11.06 -7.58
N ALA A 86 -23.42 11.18 -8.62
CA ALA A 86 -24.57 10.31 -8.82
C ALA A 86 -24.15 8.84 -8.98
N ALA A 87 -23.06 8.58 -9.72
CA ALA A 87 -22.49 7.24 -9.87
C ALA A 87 -22.00 6.69 -8.52
N PHE A 88 -21.30 7.51 -7.73
CA PHE A 88 -20.87 7.11 -6.39
C PHE A 88 -22.06 6.82 -5.46
N LEU A 89 -23.08 7.68 -5.42
CA LEU A 89 -24.28 7.45 -4.62
C LEU A 89 -25.05 6.20 -5.09
N ALA A 90 -25.10 5.94 -6.39
CA ALA A 90 -25.72 4.75 -6.94
C ALA A 90 -24.94 3.48 -6.58
N LEU A 91 -23.60 3.51 -6.70
CA LEU A 91 -22.72 2.38 -6.37
C LEU A 91 -22.69 2.10 -4.87
N SER A 92 -22.54 3.13 -4.05
CA SER A 92 -22.46 3.02 -2.58
C SER A 92 -23.75 2.48 -1.95
N LYS A 93 -24.91 2.73 -2.56
CA LYS A 93 -26.21 2.15 -2.18
C LYS A 93 -26.35 0.68 -2.55
N ARG A 94 -25.53 0.15 -3.47
CA ARG A 94 -25.59 -1.27 -3.82
C ARG A 94 -25.15 -2.10 -2.62
N LYS A 95 -25.82 -3.23 -2.41
CA LYS A 95 -25.37 -4.21 -1.43
C LYS A 95 -24.02 -4.75 -1.87
N LYS A 96 -23.01 -4.62 -1.00
CA LYS A 96 -21.69 -5.21 -1.22
C LYS A 96 -21.84 -6.71 -1.50
N GLN A 97 -21.18 -7.17 -2.55
CA GLN A 97 -21.12 -8.57 -2.95
C GLN A 97 -19.86 -9.21 -2.38
N LYS A 98 -19.88 -10.53 -2.22
CA LYS A 98 -18.72 -11.28 -1.72
C LYS A 98 -17.81 -11.64 -2.88
N PHE A 99 -16.53 -11.35 -2.73
CA PHE A 99 -15.49 -11.71 -3.67
C PHE A 99 -14.37 -12.47 -2.97
N VAL A 100 -13.61 -13.23 -3.75
CA VAL A 100 -12.40 -13.91 -3.29
C VAL A 100 -11.24 -13.53 -4.20
N PHE A 101 -10.29 -12.80 -3.66
CA PHE A 101 -9.03 -12.51 -4.32
C PHE A 101 -8.07 -13.69 -4.14
N TYR A 102 -7.61 -14.26 -5.24
CA TYR A 102 -6.65 -15.35 -5.26
C TYR A 102 -5.29 -14.81 -5.70
N SER A 103 -4.34 -14.84 -4.77
CA SER A 103 -2.92 -14.57 -5.02
C SER A 103 -2.05 -15.71 -4.50
N THR A 104 -0.75 -15.60 -4.72
CA THR A 104 0.28 -16.45 -4.15
C THR A 104 1.33 -15.59 -3.43
N LEU A 105 2.11 -16.17 -2.52
CA LEU A 105 3.22 -15.52 -1.82
C LEU A 105 4.48 -16.39 -1.87
N THR A 106 5.66 -15.78 -1.93
CA THR A 106 6.96 -16.47 -1.79
C THR A 106 7.12 -16.95 -0.34
N TYR A 107 6.85 -18.23 -0.12
CA TYR A 107 6.94 -18.87 1.18
C TYR A 107 6.89 -20.37 0.99
N GLU A 108 7.84 -21.08 1.60
CA GLU A 108 7.89 -22.54 1.58
C GLU A 108 7.92 -23.05 3.02
N GLY A 109 6.79 -23.55 3.49
CA GLY A 109 6.70 -24.04 4.86
C GLY A 109 5.27 -24.37 5.27
N PRO A 110 5.08 -24.83 6.52
CA PRO A 110 3.74 -25.08 7.02
C PRO A 110 2.99 -23.77 7.24
N LYS A 111 1.67 -23.86 7.39
CA LYS A 111 0.81 -22.69 7.52
C LYS A 111 1.18 -21.84 8.74
N LEU A 112 1.35 -20.53 8.53
CA LEU A 112 1.54 -19.58 9.62
C LEU A 112 0.26 -19.36 10.42
N PHE A 113 -0.90 -19.49 9.77
CA PHE A 113 -2.22 -19.41 10.37
C PHE A 113 -3.23 -20.07 9.42
N ASP A 114 -4.45 -20.33 9.87
CA ASP A 114 -5.50 -20.87 9.00
C ASP A 114 -6.22 -19.72 8.29
N TRP A 115 -6.60 -18.72 9.08
CA TRP A 115 -7.06 -17.43 8.59
C TRP A 115 -6.79 -16.32 9.60
N ILE A 116 -6.79 -15.07 9.13
CA ILE A 116 -6.74 -13.87 9.96
C ILE A 116 -7.70 -12.81 9.42
N SER A 117 -8.23 -11.95 10.31
CA SER A 117 -9.15 -10.88 9.93
C SER A 117 -8.39 -9.55 9.82
N ASP A 118 -8.80 -8.74 8.86
CA ASP A 118 -8.33 -7.37 8.66
C ASP A 118 -9.51 -6.49 8.26
N GLY A 119 -10.17 -5.86 9.23
CA GLY A 119 -11.43 -5.17 8.98
C GLY A 119 -12.49 -6.08 8.33
N ASN A 120 -12.92 -5.72 7.12
CA ASN A 120 -13.89 -6.49 6.34
C ASN A 120 -13.28 -7.61 5.48
N ALA A 121 -11.96 -7.78 5.51
CA ALA A 121 -11.24 -8.82 4.80
C ALA A 121 -10.91 -10.01 5.71
N LYS A 122 -10.91 -11.21 5.13
CA LYS A 122 -10.39 -12.44 5.76
C LYS A 122 -9.35 -13.08 4.88
N ILE A 123 -8.12 -13.16 5.36
CA ILE A 123 -6.98 -13.75 4.65
C ILE A 123 -6.86 -15.21 5.09
N TYR A 124 -6.88 -16.15 4.15
CA TYR A 124 -6.69 -17.57 4.36
C TYR A 124 -5.33 -18.00 3.79
N TRP A 125 -4.53 -18.67 4.61
CA TRP A 125 -3.19 -19.10 4.22
C TRP A 125 -3.18 -20.56 3.78
N ASN A 126 -2.64 -20.81 2.59
CA ASN A 126 -2.52 -22.14 1.99
C ASN A 126 -3.84 -22.95 2.09
N PRO A 127 -4.96 -22.48 1.50
CA PRO A 127 -6.20 -23.23 1.47
C PRO A 127 -6.02 -24.62 0.83
N SER A 128 -6.87 -25.58 1.19
CA SER A 128 -6.81 -26.93 0.62
C SER A 128 -7.12 -26.91 -0.88
N PHE A 129 -6.19 -27.42 -1.70
CA PHE A 129 -6.38 -27.63 -3.14
C PHE A 129 -7.54 -28.58 -3.47
N LYS A 130 -7.95 -29.43 -2.52
CA LYS A 130 -9.10 -30.34 -2.69
C LYS A 130 -10.45 -29.62 -2.52
N GLY A 131 -10.44 -28.39 -1.99
CA GLY A 131 -11.66 -27.60 -1.76
C GLY A 131 -12.37 -27.23 -3.07
N LYS A 132 -13.71 -27.19 -3.04
CA LYS A 132 -14.54 -26.88 -4.22
C LYS A 132 -14.13 -25.55 -4.88
N PHE A 133 -13.94 -24.51 -4.07
CA PHE A 133 -13.48 -23.20 -4.54
C PHE A 133 -12.12 -23.29 -5.24
N MET A 134 -11.11 -23.90 -4.59
CA MET A 134 -9.75 -23.96 -5.14
C MET A 134 -9.70 -24.70 -6.47
N LYS A 135 -10.48 -25.78 -6.63
CA LYS A 135 -10.61 -26.49 -7.90
C LYS A 135 -11.18 -25.60 -9.00
N ALA A 136 -12.32 -24.95 -8.74
CA ALA A 136 -12.97 -24.06 -9.69
C ALA A 136 -12.09 -22.85 -10.06
N ALA A 137 -11.48 -22.20 -9.07
CA ALA A 137 -10.58 -21.07 -9.28
C ALA A 137 -9.32 -21.44 -10.06
N THR A 138 -8.75 -22.63 -9.83
CA THR A 138 -7.59 -23.12 -10.59
C THR A 138 -7.95 -23.36 -12.06
N VAL A 139 -9.10 -23.98 -12.32
CA VAL A 139 -9.61 -24.17 -13.68
C VAL A 139 -9.87 -22.81 -14.36
N ALA A 140 -10.48 -21.86 -13.65
CA ALA A 140 -10.76 -20.54 -14.19
C ALA A 140 -9.47 -19.75 -14.51
N ARG A 141 -8.44 -19.83 -13.64
CA ARG A 141 -7.10 -19.24 -13.91
C ARG A 141 -6.41 -19.90 -15.10
N ALA A 142 -6.59 -21.21 -15.31
CA ALA A 142 -6.03 -21.89 -16.49
C ALA A 142 -6.61 -21.35 -17.81
N GLY A 143 -7.86 -20.87 -17.80
CA GLY A 143 -8.47 -20.18 -18.95
C GLY A 143 -7.75 -18.90 -19.37
N LEU A 144 -7.02 -18.24 -18.46
CA LEU A 144 -6.27 -17.01 -18.73
C LEU A 144 -4.86 -17.26 -19.29
N LYS A 145 -4.47 -18.53 -19.50
CA LYS A 145 -3.10 -18.92 -19.89
C LYS A 145 -2.59 -18.22 -21.15
N ASN A 146 -3.43 -18.08 -22.17
CA ASN A 146 -3.03 -17.46 -23.43
C ASN A 146 -2.74 -15.96 -23.25
N ILE A 147 -3.60 -15.24 -22.52
CA ILE A 147 -3.41 -13.82 -22.20
C ILE A 147 -2.15 -13.64 -21.34
N ARG A 148 -1.93 -14.54 -20.38
CA ARG A 148 -0.74 -14.54 -19.51
C ARG A 148 0.56 -14.68 -20.32
N ARG A 149 0.61 -15.65 -21.23
CA ARG A 149 1.76 -15.88 -22.12
C ARG A 149 2.01 -14.69 -23.05
N ALA A 150 0.96 -14.11 -23.63
CA ALA A 150 1.08 -12.92 -24.48
C ALA A 150 1.69 -11.73 -23.72
N ARG A 151 1.39 -11.60 -22.42
CA ARG A 151 1.94 -10.57 -21.53
C ARG A 151 3.28 -10.96 -20.87
N LYS A 152 3.87 -12.10 -21.23
CA LYS A 152 5.14 -12.63 -20.68
C LYS A 152 5.15 -12.75 -19.15
N VAL A 153 4.00 -13.03 -18.56
CA VAL A 153 3.88 -13.16 -17.09
C VAL A 153 4.28 -14.59 -16.68
N PRO A 154 5.20 -14.74 -15.71
CA PRO A 154 5.65 -16.05 -15.25
C PRO A 154 4.51 -16.93 -14.70
N GLU A 155 4.70 -18.25 -14.74
CA GLU A 155 3.79 -19.19 -14.07
C GLU A 155 4.05 -19.17 -12.55
N ASP A 156 3.06 -19.58 -11.76
CA ASP A 156 3.29 -19.79 -10.33
C ASP A 156 4.31 -20.94 -10.15
N SER A 157 5.42 -20.69 -9.46
CA SER A 157 6.39 -21.75 -9.14
C SER A 157 5.91 -22.59 -7.95
N ASN A 158 6.51 -23.76 -7.75
CA ASN A 158 6.21 -24.64 -6.62
C ASN A 158 6.60 -24.03 -5.25
N GLU A 159 7.36 -22.95 -5.27
CA GLU A 159 7.82 -22.22 -4.07
C GLU A 159 6.82 -21.15 -3.60
N LEU A 160 5.70 -21.02 -4.31
CA LEU A 160 4.66 -20.07 -3.98
C LEU A 160 3.53 -20.72 -3.19
N THR A 161 3.20 -20.12 -2.05
CA THR A 161 2.06 -20.52 -1.23
C THR A 161 0.78 -19.79 -1.66
N PRO A 162 -0.33 -20.51 -1.94
CA PRO A 162 -1.61 -19.88 -2.25
C PRO A 162 -2.18 -19.09 -1.08
N ILE A 163 -2.72 -17.90 -1.35
CA ILE A 163 -3.44 -17.06 -0.40
C ILE A 163 -4.79 -16.65 -0.99
N LEU A 164 -5.84 -16.76 -0.19
CA LEU A 164 -7.16 -16.22 -0.54
C LEU A 164 -7.52 -15.08 0.39
N VAL A 165 -8.00 -13.98 -0.17
CA VAL A 165 -8.54 -12.87 0.62
C VAL A 165 -10.01 -12.73 0.28
N HIS A 166 -10.86 -13.03 1.26
CA HIS A 166 -12.31 -12.89 1.13
C HIS A 166 -12.69 -11.48 1.54
N VAL A 167 -13.40 -10.76 0.66
CA VAL A 167 -13.81 -9.36 0.88
C VAL A 167 -15.27 -9.18 0.50
N SER A 168 -15.90 -8.15 1.06
CA SER A 168 -17.19 -7.65 0.60
C SER A 168 -17.01 -6.28 -0.03
N ALA A 169 -17.25 -6.19 -1.34
CA ALA A 169 -16.93 -5.03 -2.17
C ALA A 169 -18.09 -4.70 -3.14
N TYR A 170 -18.03 -3.54 -3.78
CA TYR A 170 -19.06 -3.10 -4.72
C TYR A 170 -18.93 -3.74 -6.11
N ASP A 171 -17.69 -3.96 -6.55
CA ASP A 171 -17.35 -4.59 -7.82
C ASP A 171 -15.99 -5.32 -7.72
N ALA A 172 -15.54 -5.93 -8.82
CA ALA A 172 -14.29 -6.69 -8.87
C ALA A 172 -13.03 -5.82 -8.70
N HIS A 173 -13.06 -4.54 -9.09
CA HIS A 173 -11.93 -3.62 -8.93
C HIS A 173 -11.79 -3.16 -7.48
N ASP A 174 -12.91 -2.78 -6.86
CA ASP A 174 -12.99 -2.47 -5.42
C ASP A 174 -12.57 -3.71 -4.58
N ALA A 175 -12.99 -4.90 -4.99
CA ALA A 175 -12.55 -6.16 -4.37
C ALA A 175 -11.03 -6.37 -4.48
N HIS A 176 -10.46 -6.15 -5.66
CA HIS A 176 -9.01 -6.22 -5.86
C HIS A 176 -8.28 -5.24 -4.95
N ASN A 177 -8.70 -3.98 -4.91
CA ASN A 177 -8.02 -2.93 -4.15
C ASN A 177 -8.03 -3.23 -2.65
N GLN A 178 -9.20 -3.54 -2.09
CA GLN A 178 -9.34 -3.88 -0.67
C GLN A 178 -8.53 -5.14 -0.30
N ALA A 179 -8.61 -6.19 -1.13
CA ALA A 179 -7.89 -7.43 -0.88
C ALA A 179 -6.37 -7.27 -1.01
N SER A 180 -5.92 -6.48 -1.99
CA SER A 180 -4.52 -6.18 -2.22
C SER A 180 -3.92 -5.39 -1.06
N ASP A 181 -4.62 -4.35 -0.57
CA ASP A 181 -4.19 -3.56 0.59
C ASP A 181 -4.11 -4.42 1.86
N SER A 182 -5.10 -5.29 2.08
CA SER A 182 -5.11 -6.21 3.21
C SER A 182 -3.95 -7.21 3.17
N LEU A 183 -3.68 -7.78 1.99
CA LEU A 183 -2.54 -8.67 1.80
C LEU A 183 -1.20 -7.94 1.97
N ASP A 184 -1.06 -6.73 1.43
CA ASP A 184 0.17 -5.93 1.57
C ASP A 184 0.40 -5.49 3.01
N ARG A 185 -0.65 -5.25 3.80
CA ARG A 185 -0.52 -4.97 5.23
C ARG A 185 0.04 -6.17 5.99
N LEU A 186 -0.49 -7.37 5.71
CA LEU A 186 0.03 -8.62 6.25
C LEU A 186 1.48 -8.85 5.84
N ARG A 187 1.78 -8.73 4.55
CA ARG A 187 3.14 -8.89 4.02
C ARG A 187 4.10 -7.86 4.61
N GLY A 188 3.67 -6.61 4.76
CA GLY A 188 4.43 -5.54 5.40
C GLY A 188 4.82 -5.90 6.82
N LEU A 189 3.88 -6.43 7.62
CA LEU A 189 4.20 -6.90 8.98
C LEU A 189 5.15 -8.10 8.95
N LEU A 190 4.91 -9.08 8.07
CA LEU A 190 5.77 -10.25 7.96
C LEU A 190 7.20 -9.87 7.56
N ASN A 191 7.36 -9.00 6.54
CA ASN A 191 8.64 -8.47 6.09
C ASN A 191 9.32 -7.64 7.17
N LEU A 192 8.57 -6.79 7.90
CA LEU A 192 9.11 -6.04 9.04
C LEU A 192 9.73 -6.97 10.09
N LEU A 193 9.03 -8.06 10.46
CA LEU A 193 9.47 -9.01 11.49
C LEU A 193 10.72 -9.81 11.09
N ILE A 194 10.91 -10.09 9.80
CA ILE A 194 12.09 -10.82 9.31
C ILE A 194 13.27 -9.88 9.03
N ASN A 195 13.00 -8.66 8.56
CA ASN A 195 14.02 -7.70 8.17
C ASN A 195 14.69 -7.15 9.44
N SER A 196 13.93 -6.96 10.52
CA SER A 196 14.45 -6.50 11.82
C SER A 196 15.21 -7.54 12.61
N GLY A 197 15.19 -8.80 12.18
CA GLY A 197 15.83 -9.92 12.89
C GLY A 197 17.30 -10.15 12.51
N ASN A 198 17.86 -9.40 11.55
CA ASN A 198 19.21 -9.63 11.07
C ASN A 198 20.20 -8.64 11.69
N ASP A 199 21.25 -9.17 12.32
CA ASP A 199 22.59 -8.58 12.24
C ASP A 199 22.84 -8.18 10.78
N ILE A 200 23.36 -6.97 10.54
CA ILE A 200 23.81 -6.54 9.22
C ILE A 200 24.73 -7.63 8.69
N ASN A 201 24.26 -8.51 7.81
CA ASN A 201 25.08 -9.57 7.26
C ASN A 201 25.99 -8.90 6.23
N PRO A 202 27.27 -8.62 6.56
CA PRO A 202 28.15 -7.85 5.70
C PRO A 202 28.55 -8.64 4.43
N PHE A 203 28.08 -9.90 4.31
CA PHE A 203 28.33 -10.81 3.19
C PHE A 203 27.07 -11.19 2.42
N SER A 204 25.88 -10.69 2.77
CA SER A 204 24.71 -10.84 1.89
C SER A 204 24.80 -9.82 0.76
N ASP A 205 25.64 -10.10 -0.23
CA ASP A 205 25.57 -9.44 -1.53
C ASP A 205 24.16 -9.71 -2.09
N LEU A 206 23.31 -8.73 -1.89
CA LEU A 206 22.05 -8.57 -2.57
C LEU A 206 22.39 -8.46 -4.07
N THR A 207 22.39 -9.57 -4.80
CA THR A 207 22.87 -9.59 -6.20
C THR A 207 21.79 -8.96 -7.10
N PRO A 208 22.03 -7.82 -7.77
CA PRO A 208 21.00 -7.13 -8.56
C PRO A 208 20.46 -7.97 -9.73
N PRO A 209 19.21 -7.77 -10.19
CA PRO A 209 18.16 -6.88 -9.63
C PRO A 209 17.14 -7.66 -8.78
N HIS A 210 16.97 -7.31 -7.50
CA HIS A 210 16.03 -8.00 -6.61
C HIS A 210 15.32 -7.00 -5.69
N ALA A 211 14.11 -7.36 -5.29
CA ALA A 211 13.38 -6.69 -4.23
C ALA A 211 13.92 -7.09 -2.85
N VAL A 212 13.88 -6.17 -1.89
CA VAL A 212 14.35 -6.41 -0.51
C VAL A 212 13.41 -7.37 0.23
N ASN A 213 12.10 -7.27 -0.03
CA ASN A 213 11.11 -8.13 0.61
C ASN A 213 11.30 -9.59 0.27
N ARG A 214 11.19 -10.44 1.29
CA ARG A 214 11.21 -11.90 1.13
C ARG A 214 9.82 -12.52 1.05
N PHE A 215 8.81 -11.91 1.66
CA PHE A 215 7.40 -12.23 1.41
C PHE A 215 6.88 -11.39 0.24
N ARG A 216 7.25 -11.79 -0.98
CA ARG A 216 6.76 -11.24 -2.24
C ARG A 216 5.42 -11.83 -2.62
N ARG A 217 4.61 -11.04 -3.31
CA ARG A 217 3.43 -11.55 -4.01
C ARG A 217 3.90 -12.32 -5.24
N GLY A 218 3.19 -13.37 -5.63
CA GLY A 218 3.48 -14.07 -6.87
C GLY A 218 3.17 -13.22 -8.11
N PRO A 219 3.47 -13.75 -9.31
CA PRO A 219 3.53 -12.98 -10.55
C PRO A 219 2.18 -12.41 -11.01
N TYR A 220 1.06 -13.02 -10.62
CA TYR A 220 -0.28 -12.57 -10.99
C TYR A 220 -1.36 -13.00 -9.98
N HIS A 221 -2.51 -12.32 -10.03
CA HIS A 221 -3.62 -12.52 -9.11
C HIS A 221 -4.95 -12.27 -9.82
N THR A 222 -6.00 -12.92 -9.32
CA THR A 222 -7.34 -12.89 -9.91
C THR A 222 -8.41 -12.65 -8.85
N VAL A 223 -9.53 -12.05 -9.25
CA VAL A 223 -10.71 -11.88 -8.40
C VAL A 223 -11.78 -12.87 -8.87
N HIS A 224 -12.36 -13.58 -7.90
CA HIS A 224 -13.33 -14.64 -8.12
C HIS A 224 -14.64 -14.35 -7.40
N GLN A 225 -15.71 -14.93 -7.93
CA GLN A 225 -16.97 -15.10 -7.21
C GLN A 225 -16.83 -16.19 -6.13
N PRO A 226 -17.75 -16.29 -5.15
CA PRO A 226 -17.66 -17.27 -4.07
C PRO A 226 -17.67 -18.74 -4.52
N ASP A 227 -18.12 -19.02 -5.74
CA ASP A 227 -18.12 -20.35 -6.35
C ASP A 227 -16.78 -20.73 -7.00
N GLY A 228 -15.85 -19.78 -7.14
CA GLY A 228 -14.54 -19.95 -7.77
C GLY A 228 -14.48 -19.54 -9.25
N SER A 229 -15.60 -19.16 -9.87
CA SER A 229 -15.60 -18.54 -11.20
C SER A 229 -14.91 -17.18 -11.17
N LEU A 230 -14.35 -16.73 -12.30
CA LEU A 230 -13.74 -15.40 -12.39
C LEU A 230 -14.82 -14.32 -12.25
N ALA A 231 -14.58 -13.32 -11.41
CA ALA A 231 -15.44 -12.15 -11.33
C ALA A 231 -15.29 -11.24 -12.56
N MET A 232 -14.14 -11.34 -13.24
CA MET A 232 -13.82 -10.64 -14.47
C MET A 232 -12.79 -11.43 -15.28
N GLU A 233 -12.87 -11.38 -16.61
CA GLU A 233 -11.93 -12.05 -17.53
C GLU A 233 -10.58 -11.32 -17.64
N MET A 234 -9.99 -10.95 -16.50
CA MET A 234 -8.66 -10.37 -16.43
C MET A 234 -7.93 -10.80 -15.16
N PHE A 235 -6.65 -10.43 -15.10
CA PHE A 235 -5.80 -10.62 -13.94
C PHE A 235 -4.89 -9.40 -13.77
N TRP A 236 -4.50 -9.16 -12.52
CA TRP A 236 -3.48 -8.19 -12.16
C TRP A 236 -2.13 -8.91 -12.08
N TYR A 237 -1.05 -8.24 -12.47
CA TYR A 237 0.27 -8.85 -12.53
C TYR A 237 1.37 -7.81 -12.37
N GLU A 238 2.55 -8.28 -11.99
CA GLU A 238 3.77 -7.49 -11.96
C GLU A 238 4.59 -7.72 -13.25
N PRO A 239 4.76 -6.70 -14.12
CA PRO A 239 5.40 -6.90 -15.42
C PRO A 239 6.86 -7.36 -15.38
N ARG A 240 7.58 -7.00 -14.31
CA ARG A 240 9.00 -7.33 -14.10
C ARG A 240 9.20 -8.32 -12.96
N TRP A 241 8.21 -9.18 -12.71
CA TRP A 241 8.29 -10.11 -11.59
C TRP A 241 9.52 -11.03 -11.71
N THR A 242 10.46 -10.85 -10.79
CA THR A 242 11.59 -11.77 -10.56
C THR A 242 11.80 -11.93 -9.05
N HIS A 243 12.10 -13.16 -8.61
CA HIS A 243 12.42 -13.43 -7.21
C HIS A 243 13.45 -14.55 -7.12
N ASP A 244 14.71 -14.14 -6.93
CA ASP A 244 15.85 -15.05 -6.91
C ASP A 244 16.29 -15.41 -5.48
N LEU A 245 15.61 -14.85 -4.46
CA LEU A 245 15.85 -15.22 -3.07
C LEU A 245 15.17 -16.55 -2.75
N PRO A 246 15.84 -17.43 -1.98
CA PRO A 246 15.19 -18.65 -1.51
C PRO A 246 13.98 -18.29 -0.65
N SER A 247 12.90 -19.03 -0.87
CA SER A 247 11.69 -18.88 -0.08
C SER A 247 11.99 -19.04 1.42
N ILE A 248 11.33 -18.22 2.24
CA ILE A 248 11.47 -18.30 3.70
C ILE A 248 10.95 -19.64 4.19
N LYS A 249 11.77 -20.32 5.01
CA LYS A 249 11.39 -21.52 5.75
C LYS A 249 11.53 -21.26 7.24
N PHE A 250 10.42 -21.31 7.99
CA PHE A 250 10.50 -21.26 9.45
C PHE A 250 10.72 -22.67 10.00
N LYS A 251 11.79 -22.85 10.80
CA LYS A 251 12.14 -24.15 11.39
C LYS A 251 11.22 -24.54 12.57
N ASP A 252 10.70 -23.58 13.35
CA ASP A 252 9.79 -23.83 14.48
C ASP A 252 8.48 -23.04 14.36
N THR A 253 7.47 -23.64 13.74
CA THR A 253 6.29 -22.89 13.29
C THR A 253 5.26 -22.61 14.36
N LYS A 254 5.33 -23.29 15.52
CA LYS A 254 4.40 -23.05 16.64
C LYS A 254 4.66 -21.68 17.27
N ASP A 255 5.92 -21.32 17.45
CA ASP A 255 6.32 -20.04 18.02
C ASP A 255 6.05 -18.88 17.07
N TYR A 256 6.24 -19.08 15.76
CA TYR A 256 5.90 -18.07 14.76
C TYR A 256 4.40 -17.83 14.64
N LYS A 257 3.54 -18.88 14.67
CA LYS A 257 2.08 -18.71 14.63
C LYS A 257 1.59 -17.86 15.82
N LYS A 258 2.08 -18.15 17.03
CA LYS A 258 1.73 -17.39 18.24
C LYS A 258 2.24 -15.95 18.16
N SER A 259 3.48 -15.77 17.70
CA SER A 259 4.11 -14.45 17.57
C SER A 259 3.41 -13.57 16.53
N LEU A 260 3.10 -14.12 15.36
CA LEU A 260 2.37 -13.40 14.31
C LEU A 260 0.97 -12.99 14.80
N LYS A 261 0.23 -13.89 15.44
CA LYS A 261 -1.09 -13.56 16.01
C LYS A 261 -0.98 -12.44 17.06
N LYS A 262 0.06 -12.45 17.89
CA LYS A 262 0.34 -11.40 18.87
C LYS A 262 0.63 -10.05 18.19
N TRP A 263 1.51 -10.01 17.20
CA TRP A 263 1.87 -8.79 16.48
C TRP A 263 0.71 -8.24 15.65
N TRP A 264 -0.06 -9.11 15.00
CA TRP A 264 -1.27 -8.71 14.31
C TRP A 264 -2.32 -8.15 15.28
N GLY A 265 -2.51 -8.79 16.44
CA GLY A 265 -3.38 -8.28 17.49
C GLY A 265 -2.94 -6.91 18.00
N LYS A 266 -1.63 -6.68 18.16
CA LYS A 266 -1.07 -5.37 18.52
C LYS A 266 -1.39 -4.30 17.46
N LEU A 267 -1.27 -4.62 16.17
CA LEU A 267 -1.62 -3.70 15.09
C LEU A 267 -3.12 -3.36 15.12
N GLN A 268 -3.99 -4.37 15.22
CA GLN A 268 -5.44 -4.19 15.17
C GLN A 268 -6.00 -3.47 16.40
N GLY A 269 -5.34 -3.59 17.55
CA GLY A 269 -5.72 -2.89 18.78
C GLY A 269 -4.96 -1.57 19.02
N ASN A 270 -4.19 -1.09 18.04
CA ASN A 270 -3.39 0.12 18.20
C ASN A 270 -4.26 1.36 17.95
N PRO A 271 -4.21 2.41 18.80
CA PRO A 271 -4.86 3.69 18.48
C PRO A 271 -4.40 4.29 17.15
N LEU A 272 -3.15 4.02 16.77
CA LEU A 272 -2.55 4.45 15.49
C LEU A 272 -2.80 3.46 14.36
N GLN A 273 -3.82 2.59 14.46
CA GLN A 273 -4.03 1.48 13.53
C GLN A 273 -4.06 1.94 12.08
N GLU A 274 -4.82 2.99 11.74
CA GLU A 274 -4.99 3.45 10.36
C GLU A 274 -3.68 3.95 9.75
N ASP A 275 -2.93 4.77 10.50
CA ASP A 275 -1.64 5.29 10.07
C ASP A 275 -0.58 4.20 9.94
N LEU A 276 -0.50 3.30 10.92
CA LEU A 276 0.39 2.14 10.89
C LEU A 276 0.05 1.19 9.73
N SER A 277 -1.24 0.97 9.52
CA SER A 277 -1.78 0.17 8.44
C SER A 277 -1.33 0.68 7.09
N ALA A 278 -1.44 1.99 6.87
CA ALA A 278 -1.03 2.61 5.63
C ALA A 278 0.50 2.70 5.49
N ALA A 279 1.23 2.94 6.59
CA ALA A 279 2.70 2.89 6.62
C ALA A 279 3.23 1.50 6.25
N LEU A 280 2.63 0.43 6.78
CA LEU A 280 3.00 -0.96 6.47
C LEU A 280 2.75 -1.33 4.99
N ILE A 281 1.65 -0.86 4.40
CA ILE A 281 1.38 -1.06 2.97
C ILE A 281 2.47 -0.36 2.14
N GLN A 282 2.76 0.91 2.45
CA GLN A 282 3.75 1.68 1.71
C GLN A 282 5.16 1.11 1.88
N TYR A 283 5.53 0.73 3.10
CA TYR A 283 6.75 0.02 3.43
C TYR A 283 6.89 -1.26 2.60
N CYS A 284 5.86 -2.11 2.60
CA CYS A 284 5.85 -3.33 1.80
C CYS A 284 6.04 -3.03 0.31
N ARG A 285 5.27 -2.09 -0.25
CA ARG A 285 5.34 -1.79 -1.69
C ARG A 285 6.67 -1.16 -2.10
N ALA A 286 7.25 -0.31 -1.26
CA ALA A 286 8.55 0.30 -1.53
C ALA A 286 9.67 -0.75 -1.60
N LEU A 287 9.66 -1.72 -0.68
CA LEU A 287 10.64 -2.81 -0.65
C LEU A 287 10.35 -3.95 -1.64
N ASP A 288 9.22 -3.91 -2.34
CA ASP A 288 8.92 -4.78 -3.49
C ASP A 288 9.53 -4.26 -4.80
N LEU A 289 9.94 -2.98 -4.87
CA LEU A 289 10.52 -2.40 -6.08
C LEU A 289 11.93 -2.95 -6.33
N HIS A 290 12.31 -3.04 -7.61
CA HIS A 290 13.63 -3.54 -8.04
C HIS A 290 14.68 -2.42 -8.09
N GLU A 291 14.25 -1.18 -8.30
CA GLU A 291 15.08 0.00 -8.41
C GLU A 291 15.34 0.62 -7.03
N SER A 292 16.60 0.57 -6.55
CA SER A 292 16.96 1.00 -5.19
C SER A 292 16.59 2.46 -4.89
N ASP A 293 16.69 3.37 -5.85
CA ASP A 293 16.28 4.78 -5.67
C ASP A 293 14.77 4.93 -5.48
N ALA A 294 13.98 4.15 -6.23
CA ALA A 294 12.52 4.16 -6.11
C ALA A 294 12.10 3.55 -4.76
N SER A 295 12.75 2.45 -4.34
CA SER A 295 12.59 1.89 -3.00
C SER A 295 12.98 2.90 -1.92
N LEU A 296 14.11 3.59 -2.07
CA LEU A 296 14.61 4.58 -1.11
C LEU A 296 13.62 5.73 -0.95
N LEU A 297 13.08 6.26 -2.06
CA LEU A 297 12.05 7.29 -2.04
C LEU A 297 10.78 6.81 -1.34
N GLY A 298 10.33 5.59 -1.64
CA GLY A 298 9.14 5.00 -1.01
C GLY A 298 9.31 4.81 0.50
N ILE A 299 10.49 4.36 0.94
CA ILE A 299 10.82 4.20 2.38
C ILE A 299 10.96 5.56 3.06
N TRP A 300 11.54 6.55 2.39
CA TRP A 300 11.59 7.92 2.91
C TRP A 300 10.19 8.50 3.15
N GLN A 301 9.24 8.25 2.23
CA GLN A 301 7.86 8.67 2.41
C GLN A 301 7.17 7.99 3.60
N VAL A 302 7.55 6.75 3.95
CA VAL A 302 7.09 6.10 5.19
C VAL A 302 7.54 6.90 6.42
N LEU A 303 8.79 7.35 6.44
CA LEU A 303 9.32 8.21 7.50
C LEU A 303 8.60 9.57 7.55
N GLU A 304 8.40 10.23 6.40
CA GLU A 304 7.65 11.49 6.31
C GLU A 304 6.24 11.32 6.89
N LYS A 305 5.56 10.22 6.57
CA LYS A 305 4.21 9.92 7.08
C LYS A 305 4.18 9.71 8.59
N ILE A 306 5.03 8.84 9.13
CA ILE A 306 5.04 8.55 10.58
C ILE A 306 5.44 9.79 11.37
N THR A 307 6.45 10.52 10.88
CA THR A 307 6.92 11.72 11.56
C THR A 307 6.05 12.94 11.35
N GLY A 308 5.14 12.95 10.37
CA GLY A 308 4.34 14.12 10.01
C GLY A 308 5.19 15.33 9.61
N ALA A 309 6.38 15.08 9.05
CA ALA A 309 7.35 16.12 8.74
C ALA A 309 7.39 16.40 7.23
N ASP A 310 7.17 17.66 6.88
CA ASP A 310 7.34 18.21 5.53
C ASP A 310 8.77 18.73 5.28
N LYS A 311 9.49 19.07 6.36
CA LYS A 311 10.89 19.53 6.35
C LYS A 311 11.84 18.45 6.83
N TYR A 312 12.96 18.30 6.13
CA TYR A 312 13.94 17.26 6.42
C TYR A 312 14.54 17.34 7.83
N ASP A 313 14.82 18.54 8.32
CA ASP A 313 15.41 18.70 9.65
C ASP A 313 14.42 18.28 10.76
N VAL A 314 13.13 18.54 10.55
CA VAL A 314 12.06 18.09 11.47
C VAL A 314 11.96 16.57 11.45
N LEU A 315 11.94 15.97 10.25
CA LEU A 315 11.93 14.51 10.08
C LEU A 315 13.09 13.87 10.83
N ILE A 316 14.32 14.31 10.56
CA ILE A 316 15.53 13.76 11.18
C ILE A 316 15.46 13.93 12.69
N ASN A 317 15.08 15.10 13.19
CA ASN A 317 14.96 15.33 14.63
C ASN A 317 13.93 14.44 15.31
N ARG A 318 12.82 14.11 14.64
CA ARG A 318 11.78 13.20 15.15
C ARG A 318 12.22 11.74 15.09
N VAL A 319 12.72 11.27 13.95
CA VAL A 319 13.15 9.86 13.75
C VAL A 319 14.22 9.45 14.76
N VAL A 320 15.25 10.28 14.98
CA VAL A 320 16.39 9.88 15.83
C VAL A 320 16.01 9.69 17.30
N LYS A 321 14.89 10.27 17.75
CA LYS A 321 14.37 10.09 19.12
C LYS A 321 13.78 8.69 19.36
N LEU A 322 13.50 7.96 18.28
CA LEU A 322 13.01 6.59 18.34
C LEU A 322 14.15 5.57 18.52
N PHE A 323 15.41 6.05 18.57
CA PHE A 323 16.62 5.25 18.72
C PHE A 323 17.26 5.50 20.09
N LYS A 324 17.87 4.45 20.63
CA LYS A 324 18.66 4.54 21.87
C LYS A 324 19.93 5.36 21.64
N ASP A 325 20.63 5.11 20.53
CA ASP A 325 21.77 5.93 20.09
C ASP A 325 21.30 6.95 19.04
N SER A 326 21.00 8.15 19.51
CA SER A 326 20.51 9.23 18.64
C SER A 326 21.59 9.83 17.73
N SER A 327 22.88 9.59 18.02
CA SER A 327 24.00 10.18 17.27
C SER A 327 24.25 9.43 15.96
N ASP A 328 24.34 8.10 16.03
CA ASP A 328 24.47 7.22 14.86
C ASP A 328 23.24 7.33 13.95
N ALA A 329 22.04 7.26 14.53
CA ALA A 329 20.80 7.41 13.78
C ALA A 329 20.74 8.76 13.03
N ARG A 330 21.31 9.83 13.61
CA ARG A 330 21.37 11.15 12.98
C ARG A 330 22.35 11.20 11.82
N LEU A 331 23.51 10.56 11.94
CA LEU A 331 24.47 10.44 10.84
C LEU A 331 23.83 9.66 9.68
N ILE A 332 23.19 8.53 9.99
CA ILE A 332 22.48 7.69 9.02
C ILE A 332 21.38 8.49 8.31
N ALA A 333 20.49 9.12 9.06
CA ALA A 333 19.38 9.88 8.48
C ALA A 333 19.86 11.07 7.62
N ASN A 334 20.96 11.74 8.01
CA ASN A 334 21.52 12.84 7.22
C ASN A 334 22.13 12.40 5.89
N HIS A 335 22.89 11.29 5.85
CA HIS A 335 23.43 10.84 4.57
C HIS A 335 22.31 10.32 3.66
N ILE A 336 21.27 9.67 4.21
CA ILE A 336 20.11 9.24 3.42
C ILE A 336 19.41 10.45 2.80
N ARG A 337 19.22 11.53 3.57
CA ARG A 337 18.67 12.80 3.06
C ARG A 337 19.50 13.35 1.89
N ILE A 338 20.82 13.37 2.02
CA ILE A 338 21.72 13.86 0.97
C ILE A 338 21.61 12.97 -0.27
N ARG A 339 21.62 11.64 -0.09
CA ARG A 339 21.51 10.66 -1.18
C ARG A 339 20.17 10.76 -1.90
N ARG A 340 19.05 10.88 -1.18
CA ARG A 340 17.73 11.13 -1.78
C ARG A 340 17.73 12.37 -2.69
N ASN A 341 18.37 13.45 -2.27
CA ASN A 341 18.45 14.68 -3.07
C ASN A 341 19.41 14.54 -4.26
N GLY A 342 20.48 13.74 -4.14
CA GLY A 342 21.46 13.49 -5.19
C GLY A 342 21.01 12.49 -6.26
N SER A 343 20.30 11.43 -5.88
CA SER A 343 19.80 10.37 -6.78
C SER A 343 18.78 10.88 -7.82
N VAL A 344 18.17 12.05 -7.61
CA VAL A 344 17.31 12.70 -8.62
C VAL A 344 18.12 13.15 -9.86
N HIS A 345 19.46 13.22 -9.75
CA HIS A 345 20.34 13.76 -10.80
C HIS A 345 21.41 12.79 -11.31
N ALA A 346 21.65 11.65 -10.66
CA ALA A 346 22.71 10.71 -11.05
C ALA A 346 22.11 9.36 -11.50
N SER A 347 22.11 9.09 -12.80
CA SER A 347 21.70 7.81 -13.39
C SER A 347 22.79 6.73 -13.28
N GLU A 348 23.40 6.58 -12.10
CA GLU A 348 24.36 5.50 -11.87
C GLU A 348 23.61 4.27 -11.35
N GLY A 349 23.82 3.13 -12.02
CA GLY A 349 23.06 1.90 -11.80
C GLY A 349 23.17 1.29 -10.40
N ILE A 350 22.53 0.14 -10.21
CA ILE A 350 22.45 -0.59 -8.93
C ILE A 350 23.86 -0.87 -8.39
N SER A 351 24.29 -0.06 -7.42
CA SER A 351 25.59 -0.20 -6.75
C SER A 351 25.44 -0.90 -5.39
N LYS A 352 26.51 -1.56 -4.92
CA LYS A 352 26.54 -2.13 -3.56
C LYS A 352 26.27 -1.07 -2.49
N GLU A 353 26.68 0.18 -2.75
CA GLU A 353 26.42 1.32 -1.87
C GLU A 353 24.92 1.64 -1.81
N ALA A 354 24.21 1.65 -2.95
CA ALA A 354 22.77 1.92 -2.99
C ALA A 354 21.96 0.92 -2.15
N GLN A 355 22.39 -0.35 -2.12
CA GLN A 355 21.76 -1.39 -1.29
C GLN A 355 22.02 -1.17 0.20
N ALA A 356 23.25 -0.83 0.58
CA ALA A 356 23.57 -0.51 1.96
C ALA A 356 22.76 0.70 2.45
N ILE A 357 22.62 1.74 1.62
CA ILE A 357 21.80 2.92 1.91
C ILE A 357 20.32 2.52 2.07
N LEU A 358 19.79 1.67 1.19
CA LEU A 358 18.42 1.19 1.30
C LEU A 358 18.20 0.38 2.58
N LEU A 359 19.13 -0.48 2.97
CA LEU A 359 19.05 -1.25 4.22
C LEU A 359 19.08 -0.32 5.45
N GLN A 360 19.90 0.74 5.41
CA GLN A 360 19.92 1.76 6.45
C GLN A 360 18.59 2.53 6.54
N ALA A 361 17.99 2.88 5.39
CA ALA A 361 16.67 3.51 5.34
C ALA A 361 15.56 2.58 5.85
N ASP A 362 15.60 1.31 5.44
CA ASP A 362 14.72 0.24 5.96
C ASP A 362 14.83 0.13 7.48
N THR A 363 16.05 0.15 8.03
CA THR A 363 16.28 0.13 9.48
C THR A 363 15.63 1.33 10.18
N LEU A 364 15.76 2.54 9.62
CA LEU A 364 15.10 3.73 10.15
C LEU A 364 13.57 3.59 10.16
N ALA A 365 13.00 3.20 9.01
CA ALA A 365 11.55 3.05 8.88
C ALA A 365 11.01 1.90 9.74
N GLY A 366 11.71 0.78 9.78
CA GLY A 366 11.39 -0.39 10.58
C GLY A 366 11.35 -0.04 12.07
N GLN A 367 12.37 0.65 12.59
CA GLN A 367 12.39 1.10 13.98
C GLN A 367 11.22 2.05 14.29
N ALA A 368 10.91 2.98 13.38
CA ALA A 368 9.78 3.88 13.56
C ALA A 368 8.44 3.13 13.63
N ILE A 369 8.23 2.16 12.73
CA ILE A 369 7.03 1.31 12.74
C ILE A 369 6.99 0.44 14.02
N PHE A 370 8.11 -0.15 14.44
CA PHE A 370 8.18 -0.95 15.67
C PHE A 370 7.88 -0.14 16.92
N PHE A 371 8.40 1.09 17.00
CA PHE A 371 8.09 2.00 18.09
C PHE A 371 6.59 2.23 18.17
N CYS A 372 5.96 2.57 17.04
CA CYS A 372 4.52 2.78 16.96
C CYS A 372 3.71 1.51 17.32
N LEU A 373 4.15 0.33 16.87
CA LEU A 373 3.49 -0.94 17.22
C LEU A 373 3.61 -1.29 18.70
N ASN A 374 4.72 -0.95 19.36
CA ASN A 374 4.97 -1.30 20.76
C ASN A 374 4.48 -0.26 21.75
N HIS A 375 4.45 1.01 21.36
CA HIS A 375 4.16 2.14 22.24
C HIS A 375 2.95 2.96 21.79
N GLY A 376 2.34 2.64 20.64
CA GLY A 376 1.17 3.34 20.11
C GLY A 376 -0.01 3.45 21.07
N ALA A 377 -0.19 2.46 21.95
CA ALA A 377 -1.22 2.49 23.00
C ALA A 377 -1.04 3.61 24.05
N LYS A 378 0.11 4.30 24.07
CA LYS A 378 0.36 5.47 24.92
C LYS A 378 -0.11 6.79 24.31
N PHE A 379 -0.53 6.76 23.04
CA PHE A 379 -0.96 7.92 22.28
C PHE A 379 -2.40 7.69 21.82
N SER A 380 -3.17 8.76 21.75
CA SER A 380 -4.55 8.80 21.27
C SER A 380 -4.61 8.80 19.75
N ASP A 381 -3.71 9.52 19.09
CA ASP A 381 -3.59 9.62 17.64
C ASP A 381 -2.14 9.90 17.18
N LEU A 382 -1.94 9.95 15.87
CA LEU A 382 -0.63 10.18 15.28
C LEU A 382 -0.08 11.58 15.62
N LYS A 383 -0.95 12.56 15.83
CA LYS A 383 -0.54 13.92 16.16
C LYS A 383 0.09 13.97 17.56
N GLU A 384 -0.50 13.29 18.54
CA GLU A 384 0.06 13.19 19.89
C GLU A 384 1.43 12.47 19.89
N LEU A 385 1.59 11.44 19.05
CA LEU A 385 2.91 10.82 18.84
C LEU A 385 3.93 11.83 18.27
N GLN A 386 3.52 12.69 17.34
CA GLN A 386 4.39 13.72 16.77
C GLN A 386 4.78 14.80 17.78
N GLU A 387 3.84 15.20 18.65
CA GLU A 387 4.10 16.11 19.78
C GLU A 387 5.10 15.49 20.76
N PHE A 388 4.97 14.19 21.06
CA PHE A 388 5.99 13.45 21.82
C PHE A 388 7.36 13.48 21.14
N MET A 389 7.40 13.26 19.83
CA MET A 389 8.64 13.35 19.05
C MET A 389 9.16 14.79 18.91
N ASP A 390 8.45 15.83 19.37
CA ASP A 390 8.97 17.20 19.43
C ASP A 390 9.65 17.53 20.76
N LEU A 391 9.45 16.70 21.80
CA LEU A 391 10.08 16.89 23.12
C LEU A 391 11.62 16.87 23.06
N PRO A 392 12.32 17.72 23.83
CA PRO A 392 13.77 17.76 23.81
C PRO A 392 14.38 16.45 24.33
N LEU A 393 15.51 16.03 23.75
CA LEU A 393 16.28 14.87 24.24
C LEU A 393 17.06 15.17 25.53
N ASP A 394 17.30 16.45 25.81
CA ASP A 394 18.05 16.92 26.98
C ASP A 394 17.16 16.88 28.23
N LEU A 395 17.52 16.00 29.19
CA LEU A 395 16.80 15.82 30.45
C LEU A 395 16.66 17.13 31.23
N SER A 396 17.68 18.00 31.21
CA SER A 396 17.61 19.29 31.91
C SER A 396 16.54 20.22 31.31
N LYS A 397 16.37 20.17 29.98
CA LYS A 397 15.32 20.91 29.27
C LYS A 397 13.94 20.31 29.54
N LEU A 398 13.83 18.98 29.62
CA LEU A 398 12.58 18.32 30.01
C LEU A 398 12.15 18.68 31.43
N ASP A 399 13.08 18.65 32.40
CA ASP A 399 12.81 19.05 33.78
C ASP A 399 12.39 20.52 33.87
N ARG A 400 13.03 21.38 33.08
CA ARG A 400 12.64 22.79 32.98
C ARG A 400 11.23 22.95 32.39
N HIS A 401 10.90 22.23 31.32
CA HIS A 401 9.56 22.26 30.72
C HIS A 401 8.49 21.78 31.71
N LYS A 402 8.73 20.68 32.43
CA LYS A 402 7.82 20.17 33.45
C LYS A 402 7.52 21.23 34.51
N LYS A 403 8.55 21.86 35.08
CA LYS A 403 8.40 22.95 36.07
C LYS A 403 7.58 24.13 35.53
N LEU A 404 7.76 24.50 34.27
CA LEU A 404 7.01 25.60 33.63
C LEU A 404 5.53 25.24 33.43
N ILE A 405 5.23 24.01 33.03
CA ILE A 405 3.86 23.51 32.88
C ILE A 405 3.16 23.48 34.24
N ASP A 406 3.80 22.91 35.27
CA ASP A 406 3.26 22.85 36.63
C ASP A 406 2.91 24.25 37.16
N PHE A 407 3.80 25.23 36.93
CA PHE A 407 3.56 26.63 37.28
C PHE A 407 2.39 27.25 36.49
N PHE A 408 2.30 27.00 35.18
CA PHE A 408 1.22 27.54 34.34
C PHE A 408 -0.16 27.00 34.75
N VAL A 409 -0.27 25.70 35.06
CA VAL A 409 -1.51 25.10 35.57
C VAL A 409 -1.89 25.73 36.92
N ALA A 410 -0.93 25.90 37.83
CA ALA A 410 -1.17 26.55 39.11
C ALA A 410 -1.59 28.04 38.97
N PHE A 411 -1.13 28.72 37.92
CA PHE A 411 -1.52 30.09 37.60
C PHE A 411 -2.94 30.19 37.04
N GLN A 412 -3.37 29.27 36.16
CA GLN A 412 -4.72 29.26 35.57
C GLN A 412 -5.83 28.87 36.54
N ASN A 413 -5.50 28.12 37.59
CA ASN A 413 -6.45 27.72 38.64
C ASN A 413 -6.63 28.80 39.74
N ARG A 414 -6.13 30.01 39.51
CA ARG A 414 -6.39 31.22 40.31
C ARG A 414 -7.47 32.04 39.64
#